data_AF-A0A8X6HPE2-F1
#
_entry.id   AF-A0A8X6HPE2-F1
#
_cell.length_a   1.000
_cell.length_b   1.000
_cell.length_c   1.000
_cell.angle_alpha   90.00
_cell.angle_beta   90.00
_cell.angle_gamma   90.00
#
_symmetry.space_group_name_H-M   'P 1'
#
loop_
_entity.id
_entity.type
_entity.pdbx_description
1 polymer ?
#
loop_
_entity_poly.entity_id
_entity_poly.type
_entity_poly.pdbx_seq_one_letter_code
_entity_poly.pdbx_strand_id
1 'polypeptide(L)'
;MEIEQIKNQISQPSTVTLDDNVYSCSSALSLTMTDGKICNWQAPSSSQNSHSKPRSMNDLEAMKTKQIVVENVKLGISSLHAWIKCFEGLLQISYRLDIKKLSVWKVDSSVVDAGIKEMQGKFRRQLELLVDAPKPGFGTTNDGNTARVFE
;
A
#
# COMPACT_ATOMS: atom_id res chain seq x y z
N MET A 1 16.31 -14.85 4.14
CA MET A 1 17.75 -15.17 4.12
C MET A 1 18.58 -13.89 4.09
N GLU A 2 18.37 -12.99 3.13
CA GLU A 2 19.11 -11.72 3.01
C GLU A 2 18.82 -10.69 4.13
N ILE A 3 17.54 -10.51 4.51
CA ILE A 3 17.16 -9.59 5.61
C ILE A 3 17.82 -9.97 6.95
N GLU A 4 17.88 -11.27 7.25
CA GLU A 4 18.52 -11.77 8.47
C GLU A 4 20.04 -11.59 8.44
N GLN A 5 20.66 -11.71 7.26
CA GLN A 5 22.09 -11.40 7.09
C GLN A 5 22.38 -9.92 7.34
N ILE A 6 21.56 -9.02 6.82
CA ILE A 6 21.69 -7.56 7.04
C ILE A 6 21.51 -7.24 8.53
N LYS A 7 20.51 -7.81 9.20
CA LYS A 7 20.32 -7.63 10.65
C LYS A 7 21.53 -8.08 11.47
N ASN A 8 22.12 -9.22 11.11
CA ASN A 8 23.30 -9.76 11.79
C ASN A 8 24.56 -8.91 11.57
N GLN A 9 24.69 -8.25 10.42
CA GLN A 9 25.81 -7.33 10.18
C GLN A 9 25.69 -6.03 10.99
N ILE A 10 24.46 -5.54 11.18
CA ILE A 10 24.19 -4.25 11.84
C ILE A 10 24.20 -4.38 13.38
N SER A 11 23.99 -5.58 13.91
CA SER A 11 23.99 -5.82 15.35
C SER A 11 25.37 -5.61 16.01
N GLN A 12 26.44 -5.63 15.24
CA GLN A 12 27.80 -5.41 15.75
C GLN A 12 28.21 -3.93 15.62
N PRO A 13 28.71 -3.31 16.72
CA PRO A 13 29.26 -1.96 16.65
C PRO A 13 30.41 -1.87 15.66
N SER A 14 30.43 -0.82 14.85
CA SER A 14 31.51 -0.56 13.89
C SER A 14 32.48 0.46 14.46
N THR A 15 33.77 0.24 14.24
CA THR A 15 34.81 1.19 14.66
C THR A 15 35.16 2.11 13.50
N VAL A 16 35.13 3.42 13.73
CA VAL A 16 35.47 4.44 12.73
C VAL A 16 36.58 5.31 13.26
N THR A 17 37.64 5.47 12.47
CA THR A 17 38.75 6.39 12.79
C THR A 17 38.52 7.71 12.07
N LEU A 18 38.49 8.81 12.83
CA LEU A 18 38.36 10.17 12.30
C LEU A 18 39.37 11.06 13.03
N ASP A 19 40.24 11.75 12.29
CA ASP A 19 41.26 12.66 12.83
C ASP A 19 42.05 12.06 14.01
N ASP A 20 42.65 10.88 13.79
CA ASP A 20 43.42 10.09 14.77
C ASP A 20 42.64 9.61 16.02
N ASN A 21 41.35 9.89 16.10
CA ASN A 21 40.47 9.41 17.16
C ASN A 21 39.68 8.19 16.70
N VAL A 22 39.50 7.23 17.61
CA VAL A 22 38.77 5.98 17.36
C VAL A 22 37.40 6.06 18.03
N TYR A 23 36.35 5.99 17.22
CA TYR A 23 34.96 6.03 17.67
C TYR A 23 34.30 4.66 17.51
N SER A 24 33.52 4.25 18.51
CA SER A 24 32.62 3.10 18.40
C SER A 24 31.23 3.60 18.03
N CYS A 25 30.68 3.10 16.92
CA CYS A 25 29.39 3.50 16.38
C CYS A 25 28.39 2.35 16.49
N SER A 26 27.30 2.57 17.22
CA SER A 26 26.16 1.67 17.27
C SER A 26 25.13 2.08 16.23
N SER A 27 24.73 1.15 15.37
CA SER A 27 23.75 1.39 14.30
C SER A 27 22.40 0.75 14.63
N ALA A 28 21.31 1.46 14.34
CA ALA A 28 19.96 0.94 14.44
C ALA A 28 19.28 0.99 13.07
N LEU A 29 18.90 -0.17 12.53
CA LEU A 29 18.19 -0.26 11.25
C LEU A 29 16.68 -0.37 11.48
N SER A 30 15.92 0.47 10.78
CA SER A 30 14.47 0.37 10.70
C SER A 30 14.07 -0.02 9.27
N LEU A 31 13.44 -1.19 9.11
CA LEU A 31 13.04 -1.76 7.81
C LEU A 31 11.69 -1.20 7.36
N THR A 32 11.61 0.12 7.16
CA THR A 32 10.35 0.82 6.84
C THR A 32 10.17 1.13 5.35
N MET A 33 11.24 1.05 4.56
CA MET A 33 11.23 1.25 3.10
C MET A 33 10.88 -0.03 2.34
N THR A 34 9.84 -0.73 2.77
CA THR A 34 9.38 -1.99 2.15
C THR A 34 7.98 -1.83 1.57
N ASP A 35 7.74 -2.42 0.40
CA ASP A 35 6.39 -2.46 -0.17
C ASP A 35 5.48 -3.44 0.60
N GLY A 36 4.17 -3.27 0.44
CA GLY A 36 3.18 -4.08 1.15
C GLY A 36 3.27 -5.59 0.86
N LYS A 37 3.79 -6.02 -0.30
CA LYS A 37 4.00 -7.44 -0.61
C LYS A 37 5.20 -7.99 0.15
N ILE A 38 6.29 -7.23 0.25
CA ILE A 38 7.44 -7.59 1.10
C ILE A 38 7.00 -7.66 2.57
N CYS A 39 6.20 -6.69 3.03
CA CYS A 39 5.63 -6.72 4.38
C CYS A 39 4.79 -7.98 4.59
N ASN A 40 3.97 -8.38 3.61
CA ASN A 40 3.16 -9.58 3.70
C ASN A 40 3.97 -10.89 3.71
N TRP A 41 5.16 -10.89 3.10
CA TRP A 41 6.09 -12.00 3.18
C TRP A 41 6.75 -12.10 4.57
N GLN A 42 7.13 -10.95 5.16
CA GLN A 42 7.75 -10.89 6.50
C GLN A 42 6.75 -11.15 7.63
N ALA A 43 5.52 -10.68 7.48
CA ALA A 43 4.42 -10.85 8.41
C ALA A 43 3.27 -11.56 7.69
N PRO A 44 3.29 -12.91 7.64
CA PRO A 44 2.34 -13.68 6.84
C PRO A 44 0.90 -13.32 7.17
N SER A 45 0.25 -12.67 6.21
CA SER A 45 -1.19 -12.50 6.15
C SER A 45 -1.61 -12.68 4.70
N SER A 46 -2.91 -12.62 4.40
CA SER A 46 -3.29 -12.51 2.98
C SER A 46 -3.02 -11.08 2.52
N SER A 47 -2.51 -10.89 1.30
CA SER A 47 -2.25 -9.58 0.69
C SER A 47 -3.46 -8.63 0.62
N GLN A 48 -4.67 -9.15 0.87
CA GLN A 48 -5.93 -8.40 0.93
C GLN A 48 -6.39 -8.03 2.36
N ASN A 49 -5.69 -8.50 3.40
CA ASN A 49 -6.13 -8.34 4.79
C ASN A 49 -5.08 -7.58 5.59
N SER A 50 -5.50 -6.51 6.27
CA SER A 50 -4.72 -5.84 7.33
C SER A 50 -4.76 -6.67 8.63
N HIS A 51 -4.32 -7.93 8.56
CA HIS A 51 -4.59 -8.97 9.57
C HIS A 51 -6.09 -9.12 9.94
N SER A 52 -7.00 -8.46 9.22
CA SER A 52 -8.45 -8.39 9.41
C SER A 52 -9.12 -8.64 8.06
N LYS A 53 -10.28 -9.30 8.05
CA LYS A 53 -11.08 -9.45 6.83
C LYS A 53 -11.71 -8.11 6.46
N PRO A 54 -11.90 -7.77 5.17
CA PRO A 54 -12.54 -6.52 4.77
C PRO A 54 -13.90 -6.29 5.43
N ARG A 55 -14.69 -7.35 5.63
CA ARG A 55 -16.00 -7.25 6.33
C ARG A 55 -15.87 -6.86 7.80
N SER A 56 -14.82 -7.31 8.50
CA SER A 56 -14.61 -6.98 9.91
C SER A 56 -13.93 -5.63 10.12
N MET A 57 -13.32 -5.05 9.08
CA MET A 57 -12.65 -3.74 9.18
C MET A 57 -13.64 -2.58 9.39
N ASN A 58 -14.91 -2.75 8.99
CA ASN A 58 -15.94 -1.73 9.21
C ASN A 58 -16.51 -1.72 10.65
N ASP A 59 -16.10 -2.66 11.51
CA ASP A 59 -16.49 -2.69 12.91
C ASP A 59 -15.44 -1.94 13.75
N LEU A 60 -15.72 -0.66 14.04
CA LEU A 60 -14.80 0.22 14.74
C LEU A 60 -14.50 -0.25 16.18
N GLU A 61 -15.48 -0.84 16.87
CA GLU A 61 -15.31 -1.30 18.25
C GLU A 61 -14.47 -2.58 18.30
N ALA A 62 -14.68 -3.50 17.36
CA ALA A 62 -13.82 -4.66 17.21
C ALA A 62 -12.38 -4.28 16.81
N MET A 63 -12.20 -3.23 16.01
CA MET A 63 -10.84 -2.78 15.62
C MET A 63 -10.09 -2.11 16.77
N LYS A 64 -10.75 -1.38 17.67
CA LYS A 64 -10.11 -0.77 18.86
C LYS A 64 -9.57 -1.80 19.83
N THR A 65 -10.25 -2.93 19.97
CA THR A 65 -9.91 -3.99 20.94
C THR A 65 -8.97 -5.05 20.37
N LYS A 66 -8.66 -4.97 19.07
CA LYS A 66 -7.84 -5.95 18.39
C LYS A 66 -6.39 -5.88 18.88
N GLN A 67 -5.83 -7.04 19.23
CA GLN A 67 -4.43 -7.15 19.61
C GLN A 67 -3.51 -6.74 18.46
N ILE A 68 -2.56 -5.85 18.77
CA ILE A 68 -1.54 -5.39 17.83
C ILE A 68 -0.35 -6.34 17.91
N VAL A 69 0.09 -6.84 16.75
CA VAL A 69 1.34 -7.60 16.63
C VAL A 69 2.49 -6.59 16.56
N VAL A 70 3.23 -6.44 17.65
CA VAL A 70 4.27 -5.41 17.82
C VAL A 70 5.39 -5.56 16.80
N GLU A 71 5.69 -6.79 16.40
CA GLU A 71 6.70 -7.12 15.39
C GLU A 71 6.40 -6.47 14.04
N ASN A 72 5.11 -6.38 13.68
CA ASN A 72 4.67 -5.84 12.39
C ASN A 72 4.71 -4.31 12.37
N VAL A 73 4.68 -3.66 13.54
CA VAL A 73 4.80 -2.20 13.65
C VAL A 73 6.17 -1.71 13.15
N LYS A 74 7.21 -2.54 13.26
CA LYS A 74 8.57 -2.23 12.80
C LYS A 74 8.68 -2.07 11.28
N LEU A 75 7.73 -2.61 10.52
CA LEU A 75 7.63 -2.47 9.07
C LEU A 75 7.16 -1.07 8.65
N GLY A 76 6.61 -0.30 9.58
CA GLY A 76 6.10 1.05 9.31
C GLY A 76 4.91 1.08 8.37
N ILE A 77 4.58 2.29 7.90
CA ILE A 77 3.52 2.54 6.91
C ILE A 77 4.18 3.00 5.63
N SER A 78 3.90 2.31 4.53
CA SER A 78 4.28 2.77 3.20
C SER A 78 3.29 3.84 2.72
N SER A 79 3.56 5.11 3.00
CA SER A 79 2.73 6.27 2.61
C SER A 79 2.42 6.30 1.11
N LEU A 80 3.41 6.02 0.25
CA LEU A 80 3.24 5.96 -1.20
C LEU A 80 2.13 4.98 -1.62
N HIS A 81 2.23 3.73 -1.16
CA HIS A 81 1.21 2.72 -1.45
C HIS A 81 -0.13 3.02 -0.77
N ALA A 82 -0.13 3.62 0.42
CA ALA A 82 -1.37 4.04 1.07
C ALA A 82 -2.12 5.05 0.19
N TRP A 83 -1.42 6.06 -0.36
CA TRP A 83 -2.01 7.07 -1.22
C TRP A 83 -2.57 6.48 -2.52
N ILE A 84 -1.77 5.66 -3.20
CA ILE A 84 -2.19 4.97 -4.43
C ILE A 84 -3.44 4.10 -4.17
N LYS A 85 -3.46 3.35 -3.06
CA LYS A 85 -4.59 2.48 -2.71
C LYS A 85 -5.84 3.26 -2.30
N CYS A 86 -5.69 4.40 -1.62
CA CYS A 86 -6.80 5.30 -1.34
C CYS A 86 -7.42 5.81 -2.65
N PHE A 87 -6.59 6.26 -3.60
CA PHE A 87 -7.06 6.73 -4.90
C PHE A 87 -7.78 5.62 -5.69
N GLU A 88 -7.19 4.42 -5.77
CA GLU A 88 -7.84 3.26 -6.39
C GLU A 88 -9.18 2.91 -5.71
N GLY A 89 -9.25 3.00 -4.38
CA GLY A 89 -10.48 2.76 -3.62
C GLY A 89 -11.58 3.76 -3.95
N LEU A 90 -11.25 5.05 -4.04
CA LEU A 90 -12.19 6.10 -4.43
C LEU A 90 -12.69 5.91 -5.87
N LEU A 91 -11.79 5.54 -6.79
CA LEU A 91 -12.17 5.20 -8.16
C LEU A 91 -13.16 4.02 -8.18
N GLN A 92 -12.86 2.94 -7.45
CA GLN A 92 -13.75 1.78 -7.36
C GLN A 92 -15.12 2.12 -6.76
N ILE A 93 -15.18 3.03 -5.78
CA ILE A 93 -16.45 3.54 -5.25
C ILE A 93 -17.20 4.31 -6.33
N SER A 94 -16.52 5.21 -7.05
CA SER A 94 -17.12 6.04 -8.10
C SER A 94 -17.75 5.20 -9.22
N TYR A 95 -17.11 4.11 -9.63
CA TYR A 95 -17.62 3.22 -10.67
C TYR A 95 -18.85 2.41 -10.24
N ARG A 96 -19.07 2.30 -8.92
CA ARG A 96 -20.10 1.42 -8.31
C ARG A 96 -21.22 2.22 -7.64
N LEU A 97 -21.30 3.53 -7.85
CA LEU A 97 -22.32 4.38 -7.23
C LEU A 97 -23.76 3.94 -7.56
N ASP A 98 -23.98 3.37 -8.75
CA ASP A 98 -25.30 2.90 -9.18
C ASP A 98 -25.70 1.60 -8.48
N ILE A 99 -24.76 0.66 -8.33
CA ILE A 99 -25.02 -0.65 -7.74
C ILE A 99 -24.90 -0.65 -6.21
N LYS A 100 -24.12 0.28 -5.64
CA LYS A 100 -23.85 0.45 -4.19
C LYS A 100 -23.41 -0.83 -3.49
N LYS A 101 -22.72 -1.73 -4.21
CA LYS A 101 -22.22 -3.01 -3.72
C LYS A 101 -20.71 -3.08 -3.86
N LEU A 102 -20.06 -3.67 -2.85
CA LEU A 102 -18.62 -3.91 -2.88
C LEU A 102 -18.25 -5.11 -3.76
N SER A 103 -19.12 -6.12 -3.85
CA SER A 103 -18.90 -7.31 -4.69
C SER A 103 -19.67 -7.15 -5.99
N VAL A 104 -18.96 -7.25 -7.12
CA VAL A 104 -19.52 -7.15 -8.47
C VAL A 104 -19.66 -8.56 -9.05
N TRP A 105 -20.90 -8.95 -9.36
CA TRP A 105 -21.19 -10.20 -10.07
C TRP A 105 -21.36 -9.93 -11.57
N LYS A 106 -21.34 -10.99 -12.40
CA LYS A 106 -21.47 -10.85 -13.87
C LYS A 106 -22.70 -10.03 -14.30
N VAL A 107 -23.80 -10.13 -13.56
CA VAL A 107 -25.04 -9.37 -13.83
C VAL A 107 -24.87 -7.86 -13.65
N ASP A 108 -24.01 -7.44 -12.73
CA ASP A 108 -23.75 -6.03 -12.41
C ASP A 108 -22.55 -5.48 -13.23
N SER A 109 -21.82 -6.33 -13.97
CA SER A 109 -20.57 -5.97 -14.66
C SER A 109 -20.77 -4.88 -15.71
N SER A 110 -21.84 -4.96 -16.50
CA SER A 110 -22.09 -3.98 -17.57
C SER A 110 -22.32 -2.56 -17.04
N VAL A 111 -22.98 -2.44 -15.88
CA VAL A 111 -23.22 -1.16 -15.20
C VAL A 111 -21.89 -0.59 -14.70
N VAL A 112 -21.04 -1.43 -14.11
CA VAL A 112 -19.71 -1.01 -13.64
C VAL A 112 -18.81 -0.61 -14.80
N ASP A 113 -18.82 -1.36 -15.91
CA ASP A 113 -18.03 -1.04 -17.11
C ASP A 113 -18.44 0.31 -17.73
N ALA A 114 -19.74 0.64 -17.68
CA ALA A 114 -20.23 1.95 -18.08
C ALA A 114 -19.70 3.06 -17.16
N GLY A 115 -19.76 2.85 -15.84
CA GLY A 115 -19.21 3.78 -14.85
C GLY A 115 -17.70 4.00 -14.99
N ILE A 116 -16.94 2.93 -15.26
CA ILE A 116 -15.49 3.02 -15.54
C ILE A 116 -15.24 3.92 -16.75
N LYS A 117 -15.90 3.66 -17.89
CA LYS A 117 -15.71 4.44 -19.12
C LYS A 117 -16.11 5.90 -18.94
N GLU A 118 -17.21 6.15 -18.23
CA GLU A 118 -17.67 7.50 -17.94
C GLU A 118 -16.63 8.27 -17.11
N MET A 119 -16.17 7.68 -16.01
CA MET A 119 -15.23 8.32 -15.10
C MET A 119 -13.86 8.51 -15.77
N GLN A 120 -13.31 7.51 -16.44
CA GLN A 120 -12.08 7.64 -17.22
C GLN A 120 -12.19 8.77 -18.26
N GLY A 121 -13.33 8.89 -18.95
CA GLY A 121 -13.60 9.97 -19.88
C GLY A 121 -13.65 11.35 -19.21
N LYS A 122 -14.25 11.45 -18.00
CA LYS A 122 -14.27 12.70 -17.21
C LYS A 122 -12.87 13.11 -16.77
N PHE A 123 -12.08 12.20 -16.18
CA PHE A 123 -10.69 12.45 -15.78
C PHE A 123 -9.85 12.92 -16.97
N ARG A 124 -9.97 12.26 -18.12
CA ARG A 124 -9.24 12.65 -19.33
C ARG A 124 -9.64 14.01 -19.87
N ARG A 125 -10.93 14.36 -19.86
CA ARG A 125 -11.42 15.64 -20.41
C ARG A 125 -11.19 16.82 -19.48
N GLN A 126 -11.30 16.63 -18.18
CA GLN A 126 -11.26 17.73 -17.21
C GLN A 126 -9.87 17.95 -16.63
N LEU A 127 -9.08 16.89 -16.49
CA LEU A 127 -7.79 16.91 -15.80
C LEU A 127 -6.64 16.39 -16.69
N GLU A 128 -6.93 16.10 -17.96
CA GLU A 128 -5.96 15.52 -18.92
C GLU A 128 -5.28 14.23 -18.40
N LEU A 129 -5.95 13.54 -17.48
CA LEU A 129 -5.38 12.42 -16.75
C LEU A 129 -5.94 11.09 -17.24
N LEU A 130 -5.06 10.13 -17.49
CA LEU A 130 -5.43 8.76 -17.82
C LEU A 130 -5.39 7.89 -16.56
N VAL A 131 -6.56 7.48 -16.07
CA VAL A 131 -6.70 6.69 -14.84
C VAL A 131 -7.14 5.25 -15.14
N ASP A 132 -6.69 4.31 -14.32
CA ASP A 132 -7.10 2.90 -14.31
C ASP A 132 -6.99 2.18 -15.68
N ALA A 133 -6.03 2.60 -16.51
CA ALA A 133 -5.73 1.92 -17.77
C ALA A 133 -4.60 0.89 -17.54
N PRO A 134 -4.74 -0.35 -18.05
CA PRO A 134 -3.67 -1.35 -17.94
C PRO A 134 -2.43 -0.91 -18.73
N LYS A 135 -1.25 -1.00 -18.13
CA LYS A 135 0.02 -0.78 -18.84
C LYS A 135 0.66 -2.13 -19.21
N PRO A 136 1.25 -2.27 -20.41
CA PRO A 136 1.89 -3.51 -20.82
C PRO A 136 3.05 -3.85 -19.88
N GLY A 137 3.03 -5.08 -19.35
CA GLY A 137 4.05 -5.60 -18.43
C GLY A 137 3.92 -5.20 -16.96
N PHE A 138 3.15 -4.16 -16.61
CA PHE A 138 3.08 -3.67 -15.22
C PHE A 138 1.77 -2.95 -14.88
N GLY A 139 1.06 -3.40 -13.83
CA GLY A 139 0.05 -2.61 -13.10
C GLY A 139 -0.96 -1.81 -13.95
N THR A 140 -1.34 -0.64 -13.45
CA THR A 140 -2.24 0.31 -14.12
C THR A 140 -1.61 1.70 -14.21
N THR A 141 -2.29 2.67 -14.83
CA THR A 141 -1.87 4.07 -14.82
C THR A 141 -2.01 4.76 -13.47
N ASN A 142 -2.53 4.09 -12.43
CA ASN A 142 -2.64 4.63 -11.08
C ASN A 142 -1.32 4.48 -10.32
N ASP A 143 -0.29 5.18 -10.80
CA ASP A 143 1.00 5.26 -10.11
C ASP A 143 1.07 6.47 -9.19
N GLY A 144 2.22 6.64 -8.53
CA GLY A 144 2.43 7.74 -7.59
C GLY A 144 2.33 9.12 -8.22
N ASN A 145 2.51 9.28 -9.53
CA ASN A 145 2.36 10.58 -10.17
C ASN A 145 0.89 10.89 -10.40
N THR A 146 0.12 9.91 -10.89
CA THR A 146 -1.33 10.02 -11.07
C THR A 146 -2.03 10.31 -9.75
N ALA A 147 -1.63 9.64 -8.66
CA ALA A 147 -2.23 9.84 -7.35
C ALA A 147 -1.89 11.22 -6.74
N ARG A 148 -0.67 11.74 -6.93
CA ARG A 148 -0.23 13.03 -6.39
C ARG A 148 -0.95 14.25 -6.96
N VAL A 149 -1.61 14.12 -8.11
CA VAL A 149 -2.45 15.20 -8.64
C VAL A 149 -3.60 15.56 -7.69
N PHE A 150 -3.96 14.64 -6.77
CA PHE A 150 -5.07 14.79 -5.83
C PHE A 150 -4.63 14.90 -4.36
N GLU A 151 -3.32 14.98 -4.08
CA GLU A 151 -2.74 15.20 -2.73
C GLU A 151 -2.77 16.68 -2.37
#